data_AF-A0A1P8USD6-F1
#
_entry.id   AF-A0A1P8USD6-F1
#
_cell.length_a   1.000
_cell.length_b   1.000
_cell.length_c   1.000
_cell.angle_alpha   90.00
_cell.angle_beta   90.00
_cell.angle_gamma   90.00
#
_symmetry.space_group_name_H-M   'P 1'
#
loop_
_entity.id
_entity.type
_entity.pdbx_description
1 polymer ?
#
loop_
_entity_poly.entity_id
_entity_poly.type
_entity_poly.pdbx_seq_one_letter_code
_entity_poly.pdbx_strand_id
1 'polypeptide(L)'
;MAELVSDRIGEVLPNVWLGTSIENAEVVDRIDDLRRSPAAIRFISFEPLIGAVGAIDLQDIHWAIVGGESGKSARPIREEWIDEIHAQCLTAGTAFFFKQWGTWGKDNKKRSKKANGREYRGRTWDEMPAAPQAVV
;
A
#
# COMPACT_ATOMS: atom_id res chain seq x y z
N MET A 1 12.51 7.33 -10.33
CA MET A 1 12.79 5.87 -10.27
C MET A 1 12.57 5.18 -11.62
N ALA A 2 11.47 5.49 -12.30
CA ALA A 2 11.08 4.89 -13.58
C ALA A 2 12.20 4.88 -14.64
N GLU A 3 12.85 6.02 -14.86
CA GLU A 3 13.90 6.15 -15.90
C GLU A 3 15.02 5.14 -15.73
N LEU A 4 15.51 4.97 -14.50
CA LEU A 4 16.59 4.03 -14.20
C LEU A 4 16.15 2.58 -14.40
N VAL A 5 14.93 2.23 -13.97
CA VAL A 5 14.41 0.86 -14.11
C VAL A 5 14.21 0.52 -15.59
N SER A 6 13.61 1.43 -16.35
CA SER A 6 13.40 1.27 -17.79
C SER A 6 14.71 1.18 -18.56
N ASP A 7 15.72 1.99 -18.23
CA ASP A 7 17.05 1.97 -18.87
C ASP A 7 17.80 0.66 -18.60
N ARG A 8 17.66 0.08 -17.40
CA ARG A 8 18.45 -1.10 -16.98
C ARG A 8 17.80 -2.45 -17.27
N ILE A 9 16.48 -2.54 -17.20
CA ILE A 9 15.75 -3.80 -17.39
C ILE A 9 15.13 -3.87 -18.80
N GLY A 10 14.64 -2.74 -19.34
CA GLY A 10 14.15 -2.62 -20.71
C GLY A 10 12.83 -3.36 -21.03
N GLU A 11 12.50 -4.42 -20.29
CA GLU A 11 11.31 -5.25 -20.50
C GLU A 11 10.56 -5.57 -19.19
N VAL A 12 9.33 -6.06 -19.29
CA VAL A 12 8.56 -6.49 -18.13
C VAL A 12 9.02 -7.90 -17.71
N LEU A 13 9.56 -8.01 -16.50
CA LEU A 13 9.93 -9.30 -15.93
C LEU A 13 8.71 -9.98 -15.25
N PRO A 14 8.26 -11.16 -15.70
CA PRO A 14 6.98 -11.75 -15.26
C PRO A 14 6.98 -12.21 -13.79
N ASN A 15 8.17 -12.48 -13.23
CA ASN A 15 8.34 -12.98 -11.86
C ASN A 15 8.86 -11.90 -10.89
N VAL A 16 8.86 -10.63 -11.30
CA VAL A 16 9.33 -9.51 -10.48
C VAL A 16 8.18 -8.53 -10.27
N TRP A 17 7.88 -8.24 -9.01
CA TRP A 17 6.89 -7.25 -8.62
C TRP A 17 7.60 -5.99 -8.18
N LEU A 18 7.10 -4.84 -8.64
CA LEU A 18 7.64 -3.54 -8.24
C LEU A 18 6.66 -2.85 -7.30
N GLY A 19 7.19 -2.15 -6.32
CA GLY A 19 6.37 -1.35 -5.43
C GLY A 19 7.12 -0.20 -4.81
N THR A 20 6.35 0.71 -4.22
CA THR A 20 6.84 1.92 -3.56
C THR A 20 6.09 2.16 -2.26
N SER A 21 6.72 2.89 -1.35
CA SER A 21 6.07 3.34 -0.11
C SER A 21 5.44 4.71 -0.28
N ILE A 22 4.23 4.87 0.25
CA ILE A 22 3.50 6.14 0.32
C ILE A 22 3.07 6.35 1.77
N GLU A 23 3.79 7.21 2.48
CA GLU A 23 3.58 7.41 3.91
C GLU A 23 2.46 8.45 4.21
N ASN A 24 2.27 9.42 3.31
CA ASN A 24 1.30 10.52 3.39
C ASN A 24 1.10 11.19 2.00
N ALA A 25 0.32 12.27 1.95
CA ALA A 25 0.06 13.06 0.74
C ALA A 25 1.30 13.73 0.10
N GLU A 26 2.41 13.89 0.82
CA GLU A 26 3.59 14.63 0.32
C GLU A 26 4.39 13.83 -0.71
N VAL A 27 4.13 12.53 -0.83
CA VAL A 27 4.91 11.59 -1.66
C VAL A 27 4.05 10.77 -2.62
N VAL A 28 2.79 11.18 -2.85
CA VAL A 28 1.85 10.47 -3.74
C VAL A 28 2.27 10.50 -5.20
N ASP A 29 3.16 11.43 -5.58
CA ASP A 29 3.79 11.50 -6.90
C ASP A 29 4.60 10.23 -7.26
N ARG A 30 5.05 9.47 -6.25
CA ARG A 30 5.71 8.16 -6.44
C ARG A 30 4.80 7.12 -7.11
N ILE A 31 3.48 7.29 -7.07
CA ILE A 31 2.52 6.38 -7.73
C ILE A 31 2.72 6.44 -9.24
N ASP A 32 2.84 7.65 -9.80
CA ASP A 32 3.07 7.84 -11.24
C ASP A 32 4.44 7.31 -11.66
N ASP A 33 5.44 7.50 -10.80
CA ASP A 33 6.77 6.93 -10.96
C ASP A 33 6.74 5.40 -11.03
N LEU A 34 5.95 4.75 -10.18
CA LEU A 34 5.75 3.29 -10.23
C LEU A 34 4.98 2.85 -11.47
N ARG A 35 3.97 3.62 -11.89
CA ARG A 35 3.15 3.31 -13.08
C ARG A 35 4.01 3.28 -14.35
N ARG A 36 4.95 4.22 -14.48
CA ARG A 36 5.88 4.32 -15.61
C ARG A 36 6.93 3.21 -15.67
N SER A 37 7.19 2.50 -14.57
CA SER A 37 8.16 1.41 -14.54
C SER A 37 7.60 0.14 -15.21
N PRO A 38 8.44 -0.63 -15.94
CA PRO A 38 8.05 -1.93 -16.49
C PRO A 38 7.85 -2.94 -15.36
N ALA A 39 6.59 -3.29 -15.07
CA ALA A 39 6.24 -4.19 -13.98
C ALA A 39 5.04 -5.05 -14.36
N ALA A 40 5.13 -6.35 -14.08
CA ALA A 40 4.01 -7.28 -14.23
C ALA A 40 2.97 -7.05 -13.13
N ILE A 41 3.43 -6.74 -11.91
CA ILE A 41 2.59 -6.35 -10.77
C ILE A 41 3.18 -5.11 -10.12
N ARG A 42 2.30 -4.15 -9.83
CA ARG A 42 2.60 -2.89 -9.13
C ARG A 42 1.89 -2.90 -7.78
N PHE A 43 2.63 -2.70 -6.69
CA PHE A 43 2.05 -2.58 -5.36
C PHE A 43 2.46 -1.29 -4.67
N ILE A 44 1.56 -0.75 -3.84
CA ILE A 44 1.85 0.36 -2.94
C ILE A 44 1.85 -0.17 -1.51
N SER A 45 2.92 0.15 -0.79
CA SER A 45 2.97 0.00 0.65
C SER A 45 2.63 1.35 1.29
N PHE A 46 1.38 1.51 1.73
CA PHE A 46 0.96 2.59 2.62
C PHE A 46 1.46 2.32 4.04
N GLU A 47 2.79 2.22 4.19
CA GLU A 47 3.47 1.88 5.43
C GLU A 47 4.82 2.57 5.61
N PRO A 48 5.07 3.15 6.81
CA PRO A 48 4.06 3.40 7.83
C PRO A 48 3.05 4.45 7.34
N LEU A 49 1.74 4.19 7.46
CA LEU A 49 0.73 5.22 7.19
C LEU A 49 0.70 6.22 8.33
N ILE A 50 1.24 7.40 8.08
CA ILE A 50 1.52 8.44 9.09
C ILE A 50 0.74 9.73 8.83
N GLY A 51 -0.03 9.78 7.74
CA GLY A 51 -0.94 10.85 7.39
C GLY A 51 -1.94 10.39 6.33
N ALA A 52 -2.97 11.20 6.10
CA ALA A 52 -3.86 11.00 4.95
C ALA A 52 -3.06 11.08 3.64
N VAL A 53 -3.44 10.27 2.67
CA VAL A 53 -2.90 10.33 1.31
C VAL A 53 -3.76 11.17 0.36
N GLY A 54 -5.00 11.48 0.77
CA GLY A 54 -5.95 12.21 -0.05
C GLY A 54 -6.49 11.37 -1.21
N ALA A 55 -6.98 12.06 -2.24
CA ALA A 55 -7.41 11.43 -3.48
C ALA A 55 -6.20 11.09 -4.35
N ILE A 56 -6.07 9.82 -4.71
CA ILE A 56 -4.97 9.27 -5.51
C ILE A 56 -5.52 8.42 -6.66
N ASP A 57 -4.77 8.37 -7.75
CA ASP A 57 -5.10 7.52 -8.89
C ASP A 57 -4.45 6.13 -8.74
N LEU A 58 -5.28 5.12 -8.44
CA LEU A 58 -4.85 3.73 -8.31
C LEU A 58 -5.00 2.92 -9.61
N GLN A 59 -5.30 3.55 -10.74
CA GLN A 59 -5.25 2.91 -12.05
C GLN A 59 -3.88 2.22 -12.25
N ASP A 60 -3.92 0.95 -12.69
CA ASP A 60 -2.77 0.06 -12.89
C ASP A 60 -1.95 -0.26 -11.62
N ILE A 61 -2.50 0.02 -10.43
CA ILE A 61 -1.99 -0.46 -9.15
C ILE A 61 -2.77 -1.72 -8.76
N HIS A 62 -2.04 -2.80 -8.55
CA HIS A 62 -2.62 -4.13 -8.40
C HIS A 62 -2.84 -4.50 -6.94
N TRP A 63 -2.03 -3.93 -6.03
CA TRP A 63 -2.09 -4.28 -4.61
C TRP A 63 -1.75 -3.09 -3.70
N ALA A 64 -2.60 -2.85 -2.71
CA ALA A 64 -2.42 -1.85 -1.67
C ALA A 64 -2.22 -2.55 -0.32
N ILE A 65 -1.08 -2.32 0.31
CA ILE A 65 -0.72 -2.85 1.63
C ILE A 65 -0.78 -1.69 2.61
N VAL A 66 -1.61 -1.77 3.63
CA VAL A 66 -1.83 -0.68 4.61
C VAL A 66 -1.42 -1.13 6.00
N GLY A 67 -0.67 -0.28 6.70
CA GLY A 67 -0.22 -0.60 8.06
C GLY A 67 0.42 0.54 8.83
N GLY A 68 0.25 0.51 10.15
CA GLY A 68 0.79 1.52 11.05
C GLY A 68 2.24 1.26 11.48
N GLU A 69 2.89 2.34 11.93
CA GLU A 69 4.27 2.34 12.40
C GLU A 69 4.46 1.48 13.66
N SER A 70 5.62 0.84 13.78
CA SER A 70 6.00 0.05 14.96
C SER A 70 7.24 0.64 15.62
N GLY A 71 7.41 0.41 16.92
CA GLY A 71 8.56 0.89 17.69
C GLY A 71 8.21 1.96 18.73
N LYS A 72 9.23 2.42 19.48
CA LYS A 72 9.05 3.32 20.64
C LYS A 72 8.50 4.70 20.24
N SER A 73 8.94 5.21 19.09
CA SER A 73 8.57 6.52 18.54
C SER A 73 7.50 6.43 17.45
N ALA A 74 6.77 5.32 17.39
CA ALA A 74 5.73 5.12 16.40
C ALA A 74 4.67 6.23 16.47
N ARG A 75 4.25 6.73 15.32
CA ARG A 75 3.12 7.66 15.16
C ARG A 75 1.80 6.87 15.11
N PRO A 76 0.69 7.46 15.61
CA PRO A 76 -0.61 6.83 15.53
C PRO A 76 -1.11 6.84 14.08
N ILE A 77 -1.51 5.67 13.59
CA ILE A 77 -2.36 5.54 12.40
C ILE A 77 -3.80 5.90 12.79
N ARG A 78 -4.58 6.41 11.84
CA ARG A 78 -6.00 6.69 12.06
C ARG A 78 -6.88 5.88 11.13
N GLU A 79 -8.04 5.45 11.62
CA GLU A 79 -8.95 4.57 10.87
C GLU A 79 -9.50 5.28 9.62
N GLU A 80 -9.71 6.60 9.68
CA GLU A 80 -10.18 7.39 8.54
C GLU A 80 -9.22 7.33 7.34
N TRP A 81 -7.90 7.27 7.56
CA TRP A 81 -6.93 7.16 6.47
C TRP A 81 -6.97 5.79 5.81
N ILE A 82 -7.24 4.74 6.61
CA ILE A 82 -7.42 3.37 6.10
C ILE A 82 -8.72 3.31 5.29
N ASP A 83 -9.80 3.92 5.79
CA ASP A 83 -11.09 3.99 5.10
C ASP A 83 -10.97 4.69 3.74
N GLU A 84 -10.25 5.81 3.67
CA GLU A 84 -9.99 6.55 2.43
C GLU A 84 -9.26 5.68 1.39
N ILE A 85 -8.20 4.96 1.80
CA ILE A 85 -7.45 4.08 0.89
C ILE A 85 -8.31 2.89 0.45
N HIS A 86 -9.02 2.27 1.39
CA HIS A 86 -9.87 1.12 1.12
C HIS A 86 -10.98 1.46 0.11
N ALA A 87 -11.64 2.60 0.25
CA ALA A 87 -12.66 3.07 -0.69
C ALA A 87 -12.11 3.29 -2.11
N GLN A 88 -10.89 3.83 -2.21
CA GLN A 88 -10.21 4.04 -3.50
C GLN A 88 -9.80 2.69 -4.13
N CYS A 89 -9.34 1.72 -3.34
CA CYS A 89 -9.03 0.37 -3.81
C CYS A 89 -10.26 -0.32 -4.40
N LEU A 90 -11.41 -0.24 -3.72
CA LEU A 90 -12.68 -0.78 -4.23
C LEU A 90 -13.07 -0.18 -5.58
N THR A 91 -12.85 1.11 -5.76
CA THR A 91 -13.19 1.82 -7.00
C THR A 91 -12.26 1.42 -8.14
N ALA A 92 -10.96 1.25 -7.87
CA ALA A 92 -9.95 0.92 -8.87
C ALA A 92 -9.82 -0.59 -9.16
N GLY A 93 -10.42 -1.46 -8.35
CA GLY A 93 -10.19 -2.90 -8.42
C GLY A 93 -8.81 -3.34 -7.92
N THR A 94 -8.14 -2.50 -7.12
CA THR A 94 -6.85 -2.80 -6.48
C THR A 94 -7.08 -3.75 -5.30
N ALA A 95 -6.34 -4.85 -5.21
CA ALA A 95 -6.43 -5.76 -4.07
C ALA A 95 -6.02 -5.05 -2.78
N PHE A 96 -6.75 -5.25 -1.69
CA PHE A 96 -6.52 -4.56 -0.42
C PHE A 96 -6.03 -5.51 0.68
N PHE A 97 -4.87 -5.19 1.25
CA PHE A 97 -4.26 -5.91 2.35
C PHE A 97 -4.05 -4.99 3.56
N PHE A 98 -4.72 -5.29 4.68
CA PHE A 98 -4.47 -4.59 5.94
C PHE A 98 -3.51 -5.41 6.80
N LYS A 99 -2.27 -4.95 6.88
CA LYS A 99 -1.20 -5.69 7.55
C LYS A 99 -1.33 -5.68 9.06
N GLN A 100 -1.52 -4.48 9.65
CA GLN A 100 -1.58 -4.25 11.10
C GLN A 100 -1.87 -2.78 11.48
N TRP A 101 -2.29 -2.56 12.72
CA TRP A 101 -2.37 -1.23 13.35
C TRP A 101 -1.00 -0.64 13.76
N GLY A 102 0.00 -1.48 14.02
CA GLY A 102 1.30 -1.02 14.55
C GLY A 102 1.31 -0.83 16.07
N THR A 103 2.13 0.08 16.60
CA THR A 103 2.26 0.31 18.06
C THR A 103 0.99 0.93 18.65
N TRP A 104 0.26 1.74 17.88
CA TRP A 104 -1.01 2.33 18.30
C TRP A 104 -2.16 1.50 17.77
N GLY A 105 -3.02 0.98 18.65
CA GLY A 105 -4.20 0.23 18.24
C GLY A 105 -5.32 1.14 17.73
N LYS A 106 -6.39 0.53 17.22
CA LYS A 106 -7.64 1.24 16.83
C LYS A 106 -8.17 2.19 17.91
N ASP A 107 -8.00 1.80 19.17
CA ASP A 107 -8.42 2.57 20.35
C ASP A 107 -7.40 3.65 20.77
N ASN A 108 -6.42 3.95 19.91
CA ASN A 108 -5.33 4.88 20.14
C ASN A 108 -4.53 4.60 21.45
N LYS A 109 -4.45 3.32 21.85
CA LYS A 109 -3.60 2.89 22.98
C LYS A 109 -2.35 2.19 22.48
N LYS A 110 -1.22 2.51 23.13
CA LYS A 110 0.08 1.89 22.83
C LYS A 110 0.14 0.46 23.35
N ARG A 111 0.45 -0.49 22.47
CA ARG A 111 0.76 -1.89 22.79
C ARG A 111 1.80 -2.41 21.80
N SER A 112 2.17 -3.69 21.94
CA SER A 112 2.93 -4.34 20.87
C SER A 112 2.07 -4.46 19.61
N LYS A 113 2.71 -4.42 18.44
CA LYS A 113 2.01 -4.60 17.15
C LYS A 113 1.24 -5.93 17.07
N LYS A 114 1.77 -6.97 17.73
CA LYS A 114 1.10 -8.28 17.86
C LYS A 114 -0.18 -8.18 18.69
N ALA A 115 -0.20 -7.38 19.76
CA ALA A 115 -1.36 -7.20 20.62
C ALA A 115 -2.44 -6.31 19.98
N ASN A 116 -2.06 -5.30 19.18
CA ASN A 116 -3.02 -4.50 18.43
C ASN A 116 -3.56 -5.22 17.19
N GLY A 117 -2.83 -6.20 16.67
CA GLY A 117 -3.29 -7.10 15.63
C GLY A 117 -3.54 -6.43 14.28
N ARG A 118 -4.40 -7.08 13.49
CA ARG A 118 -4.68 -6.76 12.08
C ARG A 118 -6.16 -6.85 11.71
N GLU A 119 -7.03 -6.76 12.71
CA GLU A 119 -8.46 -6.70 12.45
C GLU A 119 -8.84 -5.25 12.11
N TYR A 120 -9.48 -5.04 10.98
CA TYR A 120 -10.00 -3.76 10.52
C TYR A 120 -11.42 -4.00 10.01
N ARG A 121 -12.39 -3.17 10.44
CA ARG A 121 -13.83 -3.38 10.19
C ARG A 121 -14.33 -4.79 10.56
N GLY A 122 -13.85 -5.32 11.69
CA GLY A 122 -14.32 -6.61 12.24
C GLY A 122 -13.85 -7.86 11.48
N ARG A 123 -12.88 -7.73 10.58
CA ARG A 123 -12.28 -8.86 9.85
C ARG A 123 -10.80 -8.62 9.53
N THR A 124 -10.12 -9.64 9.06
CA THR A 124 -8.82 -9.48 8.41
C THR A 124 -9.00 -9.22 6.91
N TRP A 125 -8.04 -8.51 6.32
CA TRP A 125 -8.03 -8.17 4.90
C TRP A 125 -6.71 -8.69 4.33
N ASP A 126 -6.78 -9.86 3.72
CA ASP A 126 -5.61 -10.62 3.27
C ASP A 126 -5.58 -10.82 1.74
N GLU A 127 -6.15 -9.87 0.98
CA GLU A 127 -6.24 -9.98 -0.47
C GLU A 127 -4.86 -9.94 -1.13
N MET A 128 -4.75 -10.62 -2.27
CA MET A 128 -3.56 -10.68 -3.12
C MET A 128 -3.93 -10.24 -4.53
N PRO A 129 -3.02 -9.59 -5.28
CA PRO A 129 -3.28 -9.25 -6.66
C PRO A 129 -3.47 -10.52 -7.48
N ALA A 130 -4.39 -10.49 -8.45
CA ALA A 130 -4.48 -11.55 -9.44
C ALA A 130 -3.17 -11.63 -10.23
N ALA A 131 -2.78 -12.85 -10.65
CA ALA A 131 -1.64 -12.99 -11.55
C ALA A 131 -1.88 -12.14 -12.80
N PRO A 132 -0.87 -11.39 -13.29
CA PRO A 132 -1.05 -10.59 -14.49
C PRO A 132 -1.45 -11.52 -15.63
N GLN A 133 -2.52 -11.16 -16.34
CA GLN A 133 -2.89 -11.88 -17.54
C GLN A 133 -1.72 -11.76 -18.53
N ALA A 134 -1.23 -12.89 -19.02
CA ALA A 134 -0.26 -12.89 -20.10
C ALA A 134 -0.91 -12.15 -21.28
N VAL A 135 -0.33 -11.02 -21.66
CA VAL A 135 -0.71 -10.34 -22.90
C VAL A 135 -0.14 -11.23 -24.01
N VAL A 136 -1.02 -11.97 -24.68
CA VAL A 136 -0.73 -12.77 -25.88
C VAL A 136 -0.46 -11.88 -27.08
#